data_AF-A0AAD6HT52-F1
#
_entry.id   AF-A0AAD6HT52-F1
#
_cell.length_a   1.000
_cell.length_b   1.000
_cell.length_c   1.000
_cell.angle_alpha   90.00
_cell.angle_beta   90.00
_cell.angle_gamma   90.00
#
_symmetry.space_group_name_H-M   'P 1'
#
loop_
_entity.id
_entity.type
_entity.pdbx_description
1 polymer ?
#
loop_
_entity_poly.entity_id
_entity_poly.type
_entity_poly.pdbx_seq_one_letter_code
_entity_poly.pdbx_strand_id
1 'polypeptide(L)'
;MNPEPAFDVLTTNCVELQKLLTAGTITSVGIVEAFLTQIEHHNVNGLKLNAMITTTPKDLLLSIAKQRDWERQQGNIRGPLHGIPITVKDNIMTGPEFGMPTTVGSAALRSAVARKNAPIVDMLTAAGAIVIGKANLSEMAGWKDAGLTTGWSAVGGQTQSPYIVGGVKPDERPLGHTTPGGSSSGSAHGVAAGFAPLALATESDGSIVQPANRAALYGLKATVGLIPTEGTSPWSSFTDSIGGMARTPADIAILMSILTKVDFSSSLTESWEGQRVGFVDPQFWNFAYFNCEPEPILIHQQIRALEDARDAIHFNGGVVKQPVPLPTMYELIERLNTTLDQLWSEFVPQL
;
A
#
# COMPACT_ATOMS: atom_id res chain seq x y z
N MET A 1 -22.00 26.27 0.76
CA MET A 1 -21.26 25.23 1.51
C MET A 1 -21.88 23.91 1.13
N ASN A 2 -21.11 23.00 0.54
CA ASN A 2 -21.58 21.62 0.40
C ASN A 2 -21.74 21.04 1.81
N PRO A 3 -22.81 20.27 2.10
CA PRO A 3 -22.94 19.62 3.39
C PRO A 3 -21.73 18.72 3.65
N GLU A 4 -21.26 18.67 4.90
CA GLU A 4 -20.20 17.72 5.27
C GLU A 4 -20.62 16.29 4.93
N PRO A 5 -19.68 15.44 4.47
CA PRO A 5 -19.99 14.05 4.16
C PRO A 5 -20.51 13.33 5.40
N ALA A 6 -21.43 12.37 5.22
CA ALA A 6 -21.99 11.57 6.31
C ALA A 6 -20.99 10.56 6.92
N PHE A 7 -19.71 10.66 6.56
CA PHE A 7 -18.61 9.83 7.02
C PHE A 7 -17.31 10.65 6.98
N ASP A 8 -16.32 10.27 7.78
CA ASP A 8 -15.01 10.92 7.81
C ASP A 8 -14.02 10.16 6.92
N VAL A 9 -13.45 10.83 5.91
CA VAL A 9 -12.49 10.25 4.94
C VAL A 9 -11.20 9.77 5.59
N LEU A 10 -10.84 10.31 6.77
CA LEU A 10 -9.62 9.94 7.50
C LEU A 10 -9.77 8.64 8.28
N THR A 11 -10.96 8.36 8.81
CA THR A 11 -11.16 7.27 9.77
C THR A 11 -12.06 6.15 9.23
N THR A 12 -13.03 6.45 8.38
CA THR A 12 -14.00 5.46 7.88
C THR A 12 -13.30 4.41 7.00
N ASN A 13 -13.56 3.13 7.27
CA ASN A 13 -13.01 1.98 6.55
C ASN A 13 -13.99 1.42 5.50
N CYS A 14 -13.56 0.44 4.69
CA CYS A 14 -14.39 -0.12 3.62
C CYS A 14 -15.65 -0.81 4.15
N VAL A 15 -15.53 -1.53 5.27
CA VAL A 15 -16.65 -2.25 5.90
C VAL A 15 -17.73 -1.27 6.35
N GLU A 16 -17.35 -0.15 6.95
CA GLU A 16 -18.27 0.92 7.36
C GLU A 16 -18.92 1.61 6.16
N LEU A 17 -18.14 1.94 5.12
CA LEU A 17 -18.69 2.51 3.88
C LEU A 17 -19.72 1.57 3.24
N GLN A 18 -19.47 0.26 3.21
CA GLN A 18 -20.43 -0.72 2.70
C GLN A 18 -21.72 -0.76 3.54
N LYS A 19 -21.62 -0.66 4.87
CA LYS A 19 -22.80 -0.59 5.75
C LYS A 19 -23.65 0.63 5.43
N LEU A 20 -23.02 1.80 5.26
CA LEU A 20 -23.69 3.05 4.91
C LEU A 20 -24.32 3.00 3.50
N LEU A 21 -23.61 2.45 2.51
CA LEU A 21 -24.14 2.23 1.16
C LEU A 21 -25.35 1.28 1.16
N THR A 22 -25.30 0.22 1.97
CA THR A 22 -26.39 -0.75 2.11
C THR A 22 -27.61 -0.15 2.80
N ALA A 23 -27.39 0.73 3.79
CA ALA A 23 -28.44 1.48 4.45
C ALA A 23 -29.03 2.61 3.56
N GLY A 24 -28.42 2.90 2.41
CA GLY A 24 -28.84 3.98 1.52
C GLY A 24 -28.59 5.39 2.10
N THR A 25 -27.74 5.51 3.13
CA THR A 25 -27.42 6.80 3.76
C THR A 25 -26.39 7.60 2.97
N ILE A 26 -25.57 6.91 2.17
CA ILE A 26 -24.61 7.50 1.23
C ILE A 26 -24.69 6.79 -0.13
N THR A 27 -24.04 7.38 -1.13
CA THR A 27 -23.89 6.83 -2.48
C THR A 27 -22.42 6.71 -2.84
N SER A 28 -22.09 5.84 -3.79
CA SER A 28 -20.73 5.71 -4.34
C SER A 28 -20.27 7.04 -4.96
N VAL A 29 -21.20 7.78 -5.58
CA VAL A 29 -20.94 9.15 -6.06
C VAL A 29 -20.50 10.05 -4.91
N GLY A 30 -21.26 10.10 -3.81
CA GLY A 30 -20.92 10.93 -2.66
C GLY A 30 -19.59 10.53 -2.00
N ILE A 31 -19.29 9.22 -1.98
CA ILE A 31 -18.00 8.71 -1.51
C ILE A 31 -16.87 9.25 -2.40
N VAL A 32 -16.96 9.07 -3.71
CA VAL A 32 -15.95 9.53 -4.67
C VAL A 32 -15.75 11.05 -4.59
N GLU A 33 -16.83 11.82 -4.48
CA GLU A 33 -16.75 13.28 -4.35
C GLU A 33 -16.04 13.72 -3.06
N ALA A 34 -16.30 13.05 -1.94
CA ALA A 34 -15.63 13.34 -0.67
C ALA A 34 -14.11 13.06 -0.76
N PHE A 35 -13.72 11.90 -1.30
CA PHE A 35 -12.32 11.55 -1.49
C PHE A 35 -11.61 12.47 -2.51
N LEU A 36 -12.26 12.85 -3.61
CA LEU A 36 -11.71 13.81 -4.56
C LEU A 36 -11.52 15.20 -3.94
N THR A 37 -12.44 15.64 -3.08
CA THR A 37 -12.33 16.91 -2.36
C THR A 37 -11.10 16.90 -1.44
N GLN A 38 -10.88 15.79 -0.71
CA GLN A 38 -9.71 15.61 0.14
C GLN A 38 -8.40 15.63 -0.66
N ILE A 39 -8.37 14.95 -1.81
CA ILE A 39 -7.23 14.98 -2.75
C ILE A 39 -6.96 16.41 -3.25
N GLU A 40 -7.99 17.12 -3.67
CA GLU A 40 -7.87 18.50 -4.15
C GLU A 40 -7.31 19.44 -3.08
N HIS A 41 -7.74 19.30 -1.84
CA HIS A 41 -7.29 20.13 -0.72
C HIS A 41 -5.84 19.87 -0.30
N HIS A 42 -5.38 18.62 -0.33
CA HIS A 42 -4.12 18.25 0.35
C HIS A 42 -3.05 17.62 -0.54
N ASN A 43 -3.38 17.12 -1.74
CA ASN A 43 -2.38 16.44 -2.58
C ASN A 43 -1.36 17.41 -3.16
N VAL A 44 -1.82 18.39 -3.95
CA VAL A 44 -0.96 19.45 -4.54
C VAL A 44 -1.13 20.78 -3.81
N ASN A 45 -2.33 21.03 -3.28
CA ASN A 45 -2.64 22.17 -2.44
C ASN A 45 -2.44 21.83 -0.96
N GLY A 46 -2.68 22.82 -0.09
CA GLY A 46 -2.68 22.61 1.37
C GLY A 46 -1.37 22.00 1.87
N LEU A 47 -1.44 20.73 2.30
CA LEU A 47 -0.31 19.98 2.84
C LEU A 47 0.73 19.55 1.79
N LYS A 48 0.39 19.64 0.49
CA LYS A 48 1.28 19.28 -0.63
C LYS A 48 1.85 17.86 -0.50
N LEU A 49 0.99 16.91 -0.19
CA LEU A 49 1.39 15.54 0.10
C LEU A 49 1.96 14.80 -1.10
N ASN A 50 1.62 15.19 -2.33
CA ASN A 50 2.04 14.57 -3.59
C ASN A 50 1.91 13.03 -3.59
N ALA A 51 0.94 12.49 -2.85
CA ALA A 51 0.70 11.06 -2.74
C ALA A 51 0.00 10.49 -3.97
N MET A 52 -0.81 11.29 -4.67
CA MET A 52 -1.39 10.96 -5.97
C MET A 52 -0.55 11.58 -7.09
N ILE A 53 -0.09 10.77 -8.04
CA ILE A 53 0.63 11.24 -9.23
C ILE A 53 -0.32 11.63 -10.35
N THR A 54 -1.47 10.95 -10.46
CA THR A 54 -2.55 11.29 -11.39
C THR A 54 -3.86 10.76 -10.84
N THR A 55 -4.93 11.53 -10.96
CA THR A 55 -6.29 11.06 -10.69
C THR A 55 -6.96 10.60 -11.98
N THR A 56 -7.81 9.58 -11.91
CA THR A 56 -8.75 9.27 -13.00
C THR A 56 -9.60 10.52 -13.28
N PRO A 57 -9.92 10.86 -14.55
CA PRO A 57 -10.75 12.01 -14.87
C PRO A 57 -12.06 12.04 -14.06
N LYS A 58 -12.39 13.21 -13.48
CA LYS A 58 -13.50 13.36 -12.53
C LYS A 58 -14.83 12.93 -13.12
N ASP A 59 -15.11 13.31 -14.36
CA ASP A 59 -16.31 12.92 -15.10
C ASP A 59 -16.43 11.40 -15.27
N LEU A 60 -15.33 10.73 -15.61
CA LEU A 60 -15.26 9.28 -15.69
C LEU A 60 -15.51 8.63 -14.32
N LEU A 61 -14.88 9.13 -13.25
CA LEU A 61 -15.10 8.62 -11.89
C LEU A 61 -16.56 8.73 -11.45
N LEU A 62 -17.19 9.88 -11.68
CA LEU A 62 -18.59 10.10 -11.35
C LEU A 62 -19.51 9.21 -12.20
N SER A 63 -19.18 8.97 -13.46
CA SER A 63 -19.90 8.03 -14.32
C SER A 63 -19.83 6.59 -13.78
N ILE A 64 -18.62 6.12 -13.43
CA ILE A 64 -18.41 4.79 -12.85
C ILE A 64 -19.16 4.67 -11.52
N ALA A 65 -19.06 5.68 -10.64
CA ALA A 65 -19.74 5.70 -9.35
C ALA A 65 -21.27 5.65 -9.49
N LYS A 66 -21.85 6.45 -10.41
CA LYS A 66 -23.29 6.39 -10.74
C LYS A 66 -23.69 5.00 -11.21
N GLN A 67 -22.85 4.34 -12.01
CA GLN A 67 -23.12 2.96 -12.43
C GLN A 67 -23.09 2.00 -11.25
N ARG A 68 -22.14 2.12 -10.31
CA ARG A 68 -22.10 1.31 -9.08
C ARG A 68 -23.38 1.50 -8.26
N ASP A 69 -23.85 2.74 -8.14
CA ASP A 69 -25.09 3.06 -7.41
C ASP A 69 -26.33 2.50 -8.11
N TRP A 70 -26.42 2.63 -9.44
CA TRP A 70 -27.50 2.04 -10.22
C TRP A 70 -27.52 0.51 -10.09
N GLU A 71 -26.37 -0.15 -10.23
CA GLU A 71 -26.27 -1.60 -10.04
C GLU A 71 -26.75 -2.03 -8.65
N ARG A 72 -26.37 -1.28 -7.60
CA ARG A 72 -26.84 -1.53 -6.23
C ARG A 72 -28.36 -1.42 -6.11
N GLN A 73 -28.97 -0.40 -6.72
CA GLN A 73 -30.43 -0.23 -6.73
C GLN A 73 -31.15 -1.38 -7.47
N GLN A 74 -30.51 -1.99 -8.46
CA GLN A 74 -31.02 -3.18 -9.15
C GLN A 74 -30.72 -4.49 -8.41
N GLY A 75 -30.08 -4.46 -7.24
CA GLY A 75 -29.67 -5.64 -6.49
C GLY A 75 -28.40 -6.33 -7.03
N ASN A 76 -27.71 -5.74 -8.00
CA ASN A 76 -26.51 -6.29 -8.65
C ASN A 76 -25.23 -5.86 -7.92
N ILE A 77 -25.04 -6.30 -6.69
CA ILE A 77 -23.85 -5.97 -5.88
C ILE A 77 -22.71 -6.95 -6.24
N ARG A 78 -21.54 -6.40 -6.61
CA ARG A 78 -20.40 -7.20 -7.09
C ARG A 78 -19.47 -7.74 -6.00
N GLY A 79 -19.69 -7.35 -4.75
CA GLY A 79 -18.92 -7.80 -3.60
C GLY A 79 -18.58 -6.67 -2.62
N PRO A 80 -17.66 -6.92 -1.67
CA PRO A 80 -17.35 -5.99 -0.58
C PRO A 80 -16.71 -4.66 -1.02
N LEU A 81 -16.15 -4.58 -2.22
CA LEU A 81 -15.62 -3.32 -2.76
C LEU A 81 -16.57 -2.60 -3.73
N HIS A 82 -17.81 -3.07 -3.89
CA HIS A 82 -18.76 -2.46 -4.81
C HIS A 82 -19.07 -1.00 -4.46
N GLY A 83 -18.57 -0.06 -5.27
CA GLY A 83 -18.73 1.38 -5.03
C GLY A 83 -17.62 2.04 -4.22
N ILE A 84 -16.58 1.29 -3.82
CA ILE A 84 -15.51 1.80 -2.96
C ILE A 84 -14.32 2.28 -3.81
N PRO A 85 -13.80 3.50 -3.58
CA PRO A 85 -12.60 3.96 -4.25
C PRO A 85 -11.34 3.25 -3.76
N ILE A 86 -10.40 3.01 -4.65
CA ILE A 86 -9.08 2.43 -4.37
C ILE A 86 -8.01 3.17 -5.17
N THR A 87 -6.84 3.39 -4.55
CA THR A 87 -5.67 3.90 -5.29
C THR A 87 -4.80 2.74 -5.76
N VAL A 88 -4.15 2.89 -6.91
CA VAL A 88 -3.21 1.87 -7.44
C VAL A 88 -1.84 2.51 -7.66
N LYS A 89 -0.76 1.85 -7.26
CA LYS A 89 0.61 2.36 -7.50
C LYS A 89 0.86 2.58 -9.00
N ASP A 90 1.59 3.66 -9.35
CA ASP A 90 1.83 4.04 -10.76
C ASP A 90 2.80 3.14 -11.53
N ASN A 91 3.27 2.04 -10.94
CA ASN A 91 3.95 0.98 -11.67
C ASN A 91 2.99 -0.13 -12.14
N ILE A 92 1.69 -0.04 -11.84
CA ILE A 92 0.66 -1.01 -12.24
C ILE A 92 -0.06 -0.43 -13.47
N MET A 93 -0.10 -1.15 -14.58
CA MET A 93 -0.71 -0.68 -15.83
C MET A 93 -2.23 -0.55 -15.70
N THR A 94 -2.74 0.59 -16.14
CA THR A 94 -4.17 0.85 -16.36
C THR A 94 -4.37 1.21 -17.82
N GLY A 95 -5.34 0.58 -18.46
CA GLY A 95 -5.64 0.75 -19.87
C GLY A 95 -6.19 2.14 -20.21
N PRO A 96 -6.36 2.43 -21.51
CA PRO A 96 -6.77 3.75 -21.99
C PRO A 96 -8.12 4.22 -21.43
N GLU A 97 -8.99 3.29 -21.04
CA GLU A 97 -10.30 3.56 -20.46
C GLU A 97 -10.24 4.32 -19.13
N PHE A 98 -9.11 4.30 -18.42
CA PHE A 98 -8.93 5.08 -17.19
C PHE A 98 -8.50 6.53 -17.44
N GLY A 99 -8.15 6.89 -18.68
CA GLY A 99 -7.75 8.25 -19.03
C GLY A 99 -6.51 8.77 -18.29
N MET A 100 -5.65 7.88 -17.80
CA MET A 100 -4.44 8.22 -17.03
C MET A 100 -3.23 7.40 -17.51
N PRO A 101 -2.01 7.99 -17.55
CA PRO A 101 -0.81 7.28 -17.92
C PRO A 101 -0.36 6.31 -16.81
N THR A 102 0.61 5.45 -17.14
CA THR A 102 1.39 4.67 -16.17
C THR A 102 2.85 5.03 -16.37
N THR A 103 3.40 5.86 -15.47
CA THR A 103 4.69 6.52 -15.69
C THR A 103 5.84 5.89 -14.92
N VAL A 104 5.53 5.04 -13.93
CA VAL A 104 6.52 4.51 -12.98
C VAL A 104 7.32 5.66 -12.31
N GLY A 105 6.69 6.84 -12.20
CA GLY A 105 7.31 8.08 -11.72
C GLY A 105 8.28 8.77 -12.70
N SER A 106 8.61 8.15 -13.83
CA SER A 106 9.68 8.58 -14.74
C SER A 106 9.20 9.62 -15.75
N ALA A 107 9.99 10.71 -15.91
CA ALA A 107 9.72 11.72 -16.93
C ALA A 107 9.73 11.14 -18.36
N ALA A 108 10.49 10.06 -18.61
CA ALA A 108 10.54 9.38 -19.91
C ALA A 108 9.20 8.71 -20.28
N LEU A 109 8.36 8.42 -19.28
CA LEU A 109 7.08 7.73 -19.44
C LEU A 109 5.89 8.64 -19.10
N ARG A 110 6.09 9.96 -19.01
CA ARG A 110 5.04 10.92 -18.59
C ARG A 110 3.75 10.84 -19.41
N SER A 111 3.84 10.45 -20.69
CA SER A 111 2.69 10.27 -21.58
C SER A 111 2.46 8.81 -21.96
N ALA A 112 3.06 7.85 -21.25
CA ALA A 112 2.92 6.43 -21.55
C ALA A 112 1.53 5.93 -21.13
N VAL A 113 0.73 5.52 -22.11
CA VAL A 113 -0.58 4.90 -21.90
C VAL A 113 -0.44 3.40 -22.16
N ALA A 114 -0.80 2.58 -21.17
CA ALA A 114 -0.77 1.13 -21.33
C ALA A 114 -1.85 0.68 -22.33
N ARG A 115 -1.59 -0.40 -23.07
CA ARG A 115 -2.54 -0.93 -24.07
C ARG A 115 -3.73 -1.65 -23.45
N LYS A 116 -3.56 -2.20 -22.25
CA LYS A 116 -4.55 -2.96 -21.49
C LYS A 116 -4.27 -2.82 -20.00
N ASN A 117 -5.25 -3.18 -19.18
CA ASN A 117 -5.08 -3.30 -17.74
C ASN A 117 -4.08 -4.41 -17.38
N ALA A 118 -3.43 -4.22 -16.23
CA ALA A 118 -2.89 -5.35 -15.48
C ALA A 118 -4.07 -6.26 -15.03
N PRO A 119 -3.95 -7.60 -15.03
CA PRO A 119 -5.03 -8.47 -14.60
C PRO A 119 -5.55 -8.18 -13.18
N ILE A 120 -4.68 -7.71 -12.28
CA ILE A 120 -5.06 -7.29 -10.93
C ILE A 120 -5.98 -6.06 -10.92
N VAL A 121 -5.88 -5.17 -11.91
CA VAL A 121 -6.82 -4.05 -12.07
C VAL A 121 -8.17 -4.56 -12.56
N ASP A 122 -8.19 -5.51 -13.50
CA ASP A 122 -9.43 -6.14 -13.96
C ASP A 122 -10.15 -6.86 -12.81
N MET A 123 -9.42 -7.55 -11.92
CA MET A 123 -9.98 -8.18 -10.73
C MET A 123 -10.66 -7.16 -9.80
N LEU A 124 -10.02 -6.00 -9.57
CA LEU A 124 -10.59 -4.93 -8.75
C LEU A 124 -11.86 -4.34 -9.38
N THR A 125 -11.83 -4.03 -10.68
CA THR A 125 -12.99 -3.49 -11.40
C THR A 125 -14.14 -4.52 -11.47
N ALA A 126 -13.82 -5.81 -11.64
CA ALA A 126 -14.80 -6.89 -11.57
C ALA A 126 -15.46 -6.99 -10.19
N ALA A 127 -14.72 -6.78 -9.11
CA ALA A 127 -15.23 -6.69 -7.73
C ALA A 127 -16.02 -5.40 -7.44
N GLY A 128 -16.15 -4.50 -8.43
CA GLY A 128 -16.91 -3.25 -8.32
C GLY A 128 -16.16 -2.10 -7.65
N ALA A 129 -14.84 -2.23 -7.45
CA ALA A 129 -14.00 -1.14 -6.94
C ALA A 129 -13.85 -0.03 -8.00
N ILE A 130 -13.69 1.21 -7.52
CA ILE A 130 -13.48 2.39 -8.36
C ILE A 130 -12.01 2.82 -8.25
N VAL A 131 -11.22 2.64 -9.30
CA VAL A 131 -9.82 3.10 -9.28
C VAL A 131 -9.81 4.63 -9.35
N ILE A 132 -9.58 5.29 -8.22
CA ILE A 132 -9.66 6.75 -8.09
C ILE A 132 -8.47 7.46 -8.75
N GLY A 133 -7.34 6.75 -8.87
CA GLY A 133 -6.16 7.25 -9.54
C GLY A 133 -4.91 6.44 -9.25
N LYS A 134 -3.80 6.96 -9.73
CA LYS A 134 -2.44 6.44 -9.55
C LYS A 134 -1.78 7.10 -8.34
N ALA A 135 -1.27 6.28 -7.44
CA ALA A 135 -0.43 6.70 -6.34
C ALA A 135 1.03 6.91 -6.80
N ASN A 136 1.66 7.97 -6.32
CA ASN A 136 3.07 8.27 -6.54
C ASN A 136 3.96 7.20 -5.88
N LEU A 137 5.22 7.13 -6.31
CA LEU A 137 6.20 6.15 -5.87
C LEU A 137 7.61 6.73 -5.87
N SER A 138 8.55 6.03 -5.24
CA SER A 138 9.97 6.20 -5.60
C SER A 138 10.14 5.83 -7.08
N GLU A 139 10.75 6.71 -7.87
CA GLU A 139 10.93 6.53 -9.32
C GLU A 139 11.51 5.16 -9.69
N MET A 140 10.98 4.54 -10.75
CA MET A 140 11.34 3.16 -11.16
C MET A 140 11.20 2.14 -10.03
N ALA A 141 10.20 2.33 -9.17
CA ALA A 141 9.97 1.53 -7.96
C ALA A 141 11.18 1.49 -7.00
N GLY A 142 12.08 2.45 -7.07
CA GLY A 142 13.31 2.53 -6.26
C GLY A 142 14.58 2.05 -6.99
N TRP A 143 14.49 1.57 -8.23
CA TRP A 143 15.63 0.95 -8.93
C TRP A 143 16.54 1.95 -9.64
N LYS A 144 16.17 3.23 -9.65
CA LYS A 144 16.93 4.24 -10.37
C LYS A 144 18.31 4.50 -9.76
N ASP A 145 18.38 4.58 -8.43
CA ASP A 145 19.60 4.97 -7.72
C ASP A 145 19.55 4.51 -6.26
N ALA A 146 20.68 4.05 -5.72
CA ALA A 146 20.77 3.57 -4.33
C ALA A 146 20.61 4.69 -3.28
N GLY A 147 20.85 5.95 -3.65
CA GLY A 147 20.68 7.13 -2.81
C GLY A 147 19.37 7.88 -3.05
N LEU A 148 18.44 7.31 -3.84
CA LEU A 148 17.16 7.94 -4.13
C LEU A 148 16.36 8.18 -2.84
N THR A 149 15.99 9.43 -2.58
CA THR A 149 15.07 9.76 -1.49
C THR A 149 13.74 9.05 -1.72
N THR A 150 13.30 8.23 -0.76
CA THR A 150 12.07 7.47 -0.92
C THR A 150 10.84 8.37 -1.09
N GLY A 151 9.95 7.97 -1.99
CA GLY A 151 8.75 8.72 -2.35
C GLY A 151 8.97 9.86 -3.33
N TRP A 152 10.19 10.08 -3.82
CA TRP A 152 10.45 11.03 -4.90
C TRP A 152 10.30 10.40 -6.29
N SER A 153 9.65 11.12 -7.21
CA SER A 153 9.73 10.84 -8.65
C SER A 153 9.75 12.11 -9.50
N ALA A 154 10.27 12.05 -10.72
CA ALA A 154 10.33 13.24 -11.59
C ALA A 154 8.95 13.69 -12.09
N VAL A 155 7.97 12.78 -12.14
CA VAL A 155 6.59 13.11 -12.54
C VAL A 155 5.74 13.54 -11.34
N GLY A 156 5.81 12.81 -10.22
CA GLY A 156 4.96 13.05 -9.06
C GLY A 156 5.55 13.95 -7.98
N GLY A 157 6.85 14.26 -8.06
CA GLY A 157 7.56 15.00 -7.01
C GLY A 157 7.79 14.16 -5.76
N GLN A 158 8.06 14.84 -4.64
CA GLN A 158 8.28 14.19 -3.34
C GLN A 158 6.96 13.96 -2.61
N THR A 159 6.56 12.70 -2.45
CA THR A 159 5.51 12.31 -1.51
C THR A 159 5.92 12.70 -0.09
N GLN A 160 5.02 13.36 0.64
CA GLN A 160 5.19 13.74 2.04
C GLN A 160 4.33 12.85 2.94
N SER A 161 4.79 12.60 4.16
CA SER A 161 3.97 11.95 5.17
C SER A 161 3.02 12.95 5.83
N PRO A 162 1.72 12.63 6.02
CA PRO A 162 0.81 13.50 6.75
C PRO A 162 1.13 13.58 8.26
N TYR A 163 2.00 12.70 8.77
CA TYR A 163 2.44 12.68 10.18
C TYR A 163 3.68 13.55 10.43
N ILE A 164 4.32 14.07 9.39
CA ILE A 164 5.58 14.81 9.49
C ILE A 164 5.36 16.28 9.16
N VAL A 165 5.50 17.13 10.17
CA VAL A 165 5.45 18.58 10.01
C VAL A 165 6.72 19.05 9.29
N GLY A 166 6.54 19.84 8.23
CA GLY A 166 7.66 20.42 7.46
C GLY A 166 8.20 19.53 6.34
N GLY A 167 7.73 18.28 6.24
CA GLY A 167 8.09 17.36 5.18
C GLY A 167 9.46 16.70 5.33
N VAL A 168 9.90 16.04 4.25
CA VAL A 168 11.19 15.33 4.19
C VAL A 168 12.35 16.30 4.35
N LYS A 169 13.26 15.98 5.27
CA LYS A 169 14.51 16.72 5.49
C LYS A 169 15.59 16.24 4.50
N PRO A 170 16.25 17.15 3.77
CA PRO A 170 17.19 16.79 2.71
C PRO A 170 18.54 16.26 3.22
N ASP A 171 18.87 16.51 4.47
CA ASP A 171 20.12 16.08 5.12
C ASP A 171 20.00 14.72 5.83
N GLU A 172 18.80 14.12 5.85
CA GLU A 172 18.60 12.77 6.39
C GLU A 172 19.11 11.68 5.44
N ARG A 173 19.37 10.50 6.02
CA ARG A 173 19.69 9.27 5.28
C ARG A 173 18.52 8.87 4.35
N PRO A 174 18.73 8.00 3.34
CA PRO A 174 17.69 7.65 2.35
C PRO A 174 16.36 7.13 2.94
N LEU A 175 16.42 6.48 4.11
CA LEU A 175 15.27 6.00 4.89
C LEU A 175 15.15 6.71 6.25
N GLY A 176 15.56 7.99 6.32
CA GLY A 176 15.49 8.83 7.50
C GLY A 176 14.08 8.97 8.09
N HIS A 177 14.00 9.54 9.29
CA HIS A 177 12.78 9.59 10.08
C HIS A 177 11.63 10.34 9.41
N THR A 178 11.93 11.36 8.62
CA THR A 178 10.92 12.18 7.92
C THR A 178 10.50 11.61 6.57
N THR A 179 11.23 10.60 6.06
CA THR A 179 10.93 10.00 4.77
C THR A 179 9.62 9.20 4.81
N PRO A 180 8.84 9.18 3.72
CA PRO A 180 7.61 8.41 3.66
C PRO A 180 7.83 6.88 3.61
N GLY A 181 9.09 6.41 3.53
CA GLY A 181 9.40 5.06 3.09
C GLY A 181 9.01 4.84 1.63
N GLY A 182 9.26 3.66 1.08
CA GLY A 182 8.94 3.40 -0.32
C GLY A 182 9.31 2.00 -0.77
N SER A 183 9.04 1.66 -2.04
CA SER A 183 8.65 2.57 -3.11
C SER A 183 7.16 2.88 -3.23
N SER A 184 6.25 2.17 -2.56
CA SER A 184 4.80 2.44 -2.65
C SER A 184 4.34 3.61 -1.75
N SER A 185 5.10 4.70 -1.76
CA SER A 185 4.95 5.82 -0.83
C SER A 185 3.59 6.51 -0.96
N GLY A 186 3.15 6.80 -2.19
CA GLY A 186 1.86 7.43 -2.43
C GLY A 186 0.68 6.54 -2.04
N SER A 187 0.81 5.21 -2.19
CA SER A 187 -0.23 4.25 -1.79
C SER A 187 -0.46 4.32 -0.29
N ALA A 188 0.62 4.38 0.49
CA ALA A 188 0.55 4.45 1.94
C ALA A 188 0.04 5.81 2.43
N HIS A 189 0.70 6.89 2.02
CA HIS A 189 0.40 8.23 2.54
C HIS A 189 -0.89 8.80 1.95
N GLY A 190 -1.32 8.34 0.77
CA GLY A 190 -2.64 8.63 0.22
C GLY A 190 -3.75 8.02 1.07
N VAL A 191 -3.62 6.76 1.48
CA VAL A 191 -4.58 6.15 2.41
C VAL A 191 -4.55 6.89 3.75
N ALA A 192 -3.39 7.10 4.37
CA ALA A 192 -3.29 7.81 5.65
C ALA A 192 -3.88 9.23 5.63
N ALA A 193 -3.80 9.93 4.49
CA ALA A 193 -4.38 11.26 4.30
C ALA A 193 -5.87 11.28 3.92
N GLY A 194 -6.50 10.10 3.81
CA GLY A 194 -7.91 9.97 3.44
C GLY A 194 -8.18 10.23 1.96
N PHE A 195 -7.28 9.83 1.05
CA PHE A 195 -7.51 9.90 -0.41
C PHE A 195 -8.22 8.66 -0.97
N ALA A 196 -8.15 7.55 -0.23
CA ALA A 196 -8.95 6.35 -0.40
C ALA A 196 -8.89 5.54 0.91
N PRO A 197 -9.83 4.62 1.17
CA PRO A 197 -9.77 3.75 2.36
C PRO A 197 -8.70 2.65 2.27
N LEU A 198 -8.29 2.28 1.05
CA LEU A 198 -7.24 1.28 0.81
C LEU A 198 -6.48 1.55 -0.50
N ALA A 199 -5.34 0.90 -0.65
CA ALA A 199 -4.47 1.01 -1.82
C ALA A 199 -3.90 -0.34 -2.26
N LEU A 200 -3.75 -0.49 -3.57
CA LEU A 200 -2.97 -1.54 -4.20
C LEU A 200 -1.51 -1.10 -4.36
N ALA A 201 -0.58 -1.99 -4.04
CA ALA A 201 0.84 -1.72 -4.02
C ALA A 201 1.67 -2.93 -4.49
N THR A 202 2.97 -2.72 -4.68
CA THR A 202 3.90 -3.77 -5.09
C THR A 202 5.15 -3.75 -4.22
N GLU A 203 5.71 -4.92 -3.95
CA GLU A 203 6.95 -5.06 -3.19
C GLU A 203 7.90 -6.07 -3.83
N SER A 204 9.16 -5.65 -3.95
CA SER A 204 10.31 -6.51 -4.19
C SER A 204 11.05 -6.70 -2.85
N ASP A 205 11.40 -5.59 -2.20
CA ASP A 205 11.94 -5.55 -0.85
C ASP A 205 11.41 -4.32 -0.12
N GLY A 206 10.67 -4.53 0.98
CA GLY A 206 10.12 -3.48 1.86
C GLY A 206 9.07 -2.54 1.27
N SER A 207 8.88 -2.52 -0.05
CA SER A 207 8.11 -1.48 -0.76
C SER A 207 6.60 -1.43 -0.51
N ILE A 208 6.02 -2.37 0.24
CA ILE A 208 4.69 -2.33 0.84
C ILE A 208 4.82 -2.12 2.35
N VAL A 209 5.52 -3.03 3.04
CA VAL A 209 5.50 -3.05 4.51
C VAL A 209 6.17 -1.82 5.14
N GLN A 210 7.23 -1.30 4.53
CA GLN A 210 7.95 -0.13 5.01
C GLN A 210 7.11 1.15 4.92
N PRO A 211 6.59 1.58 3.74
CA PRO A 211 5.76 2.79 3.68
C PRO A 211 4.45 2.62 4.45
N ALA A 212 3.87 1.42 4.52
CA ALA A 212 2.69 1.16 5.36
C ALA A 212 2.98 1.43 6.84
N ASN A 213 4.11 0.94 7.36
CA ASN A 213 4.55 1.19 8.73
C ASN A 213 4.73 2.70 9.01
N ARG A 214 5.37 3.43 8.08
CA ARG A 214 5.55 4.90 8.16
C ARG A 214 4.24 5.68 8.11
N ALA A 215 3.21 5.11 7.52
CA ALA A 215 1.88 5.70 7.38
C ALA A 215 0.87 5.20 8.43
N ALA A 216 1.31 4.45 9.45
CA ALA A 216 0.45 3.84 10.45
C ALA A 216 -0.66 2.95 9.86
N LEU A 217 -0.34 2.17 8.82
CA LEU A 217 -1.26 1.27 8.14
C LEU A 217 -0.87 -0.19 8.31
N TYR A 218 -1.86 -1.06 8.13
CA TYR A 218 -1.61 -2.46 7.84
C TYR A 218 -1.12 -2.57 6.39
N GLY A 219 0.04 -3.20 6.19
CA GLY A 219 0.58 -3.53 4.88
C GLY A 219 0.80 -5.02 4.76
N LEU A 220 0.34 -5.63 3.68
CA LEU A 220 0.50 -7.07 3.44
C LEU A 220 1.08 -7.30 2.07
N LYS A 221 2.26 -7.92 2.01
CA LYS A 221 2.87 -8.46 0.79
C LYS A 221 2.48 -9.93 0.65
N ALA A 222 1.90 -10.32 -0.47
CA ALA A 222 1.59 -11.72 -0.71
C ALA A 222 2.86 -12.59 -0.86
N THR A 223 2.67 -13.89 -0.74
CA THR A 223 3.65 -14.87 -1.22
C THR A 223 3.94 -14.60 -2.70
N VAL A 224 5.23 -14.58 -3.08
CA VAL A 224 5.63 -14.38 -4.47
C VAL A 224 4.99 -15.47 -5.34
N GLY A 225 4.46 -15.07 -6.50
CA GLY A 225 3.77 -15.96 -7.43
C GLY A 225 2.32 -16.29 -7.08
N LEU A 226 1.81 -15.91 -5.89
CA LEU A 226 0.40 -16.15 -5.53
C LEU A 226 -0.57 -15.26 -6.32
N ILE A 227 -0.18 -14.01 -6.56
CA ILE A 227 -0.95 -13.02 -7.32
C ILE A 227 -0.16 -12.68 -8.59
N PRO A 228 -0.80 -12.63 -9.78
CA PRO A 228 -0.11 -12.28 -11.01
C PRO A 228 0.53 -10.88 -10.95
N THR A 229 1.78 -10.78 -11.37
CA THR A 229 2.51 -9.50 -11.53
C THR A 229 2.45 -8.98 -12.98
N GLU A 230 1.76 -9.67 -13.89
CA GLU A 230 1.57 -9.21 -15.27
C GLU A 230 1.00 -7.78 -15.30
N GLY A 231 1.55 -6.94 -16.17
CA GLY A 231 1.14 -5.54 -16.28
C GLY A 231 1.66 -4.68 -15.13
N THR A 232 2.62 -5.14 -14.34
CA THR A 232 3.43 -4.29 -13.46
C THR A 232 4.80 -4.01 -14.09
N SER A 233 5.39 -2.84 -13.81
CA SER A 233 6.80 -2.61 -14.15
C SER A 233 7.66 -3.52 -13.27
N PRO A 234 8.39 -4.49 -13.84
CA PRO A 234 9.09 -5.49 -13.06
C PRO A 234 10.38 -4.92 -12.46
N TRP A 235 10.77 -5.48 -11.32
CA TRP A 235 12.10 -5.39 -10.76
C TRP A 235 12.77 -6.77 -10.79
N SER A 236 12.14 -7.78 -10.20
CA SER A 236 12.61 -9.17 -10.21
C SER A 236 11.47 -10.17 -10.08
N SER A 237 11.43 -11.17 -10.95
CA SER A 237 10.46 -12.27 -10.89
C SER A 237 10.53 -13.09 -9.60
N PHE A 238 11.62 -12.98 -8.83
CA PHE A 238 11.85 -13.75 -7.61
C PHE A 238 11.34 -13.07 -6.35
N THR A 239 11.25 -11.74 -6.37
CA THR A 239 10.89 -10.95 -5.18
C THR A 239 9.60 -10.18 -5.38
N ASP A 240 9.26 -9.84 -6.63
CA ASP A 240 8.10 -9.04 -6.95
C ASP A 240 6.82 -9.73 -6.51
N SER A 241 6.05 -9.01 -5.71
CA SER A 241 4.78 -9.47 -5.20
C SER A 241 3.79 -8.31 -5.14
N ILE A 242 2.52 -8.67 -5.28
CA ILE A 242 1.40 -7.76 -5.13
C ILE A 242 0.92 -7.79 -3.68
N GLY A 243 0.43 -6.65 -3.24
CA GLY A 243 -0.23 -6.56 -1.96
C GLY A 243 -0.96 -5.25 -1.81
N GLY A 244 -1.28 -4.91 -0.57
CA GLY A 244 -2.09 -3.73 -0.31
C GLY A 244 -1.85 -3.12 1.05
N MET A 245 -2.49 -1.97 1.23
CA MET A 245 -2.40 -1.15 2.41
C MET A 245 -3.79 -0.64 2.79
N ALA A 246 -4.12 -0.72 4.07
CA ALA A 246 -5.38 -0.20 4.59
C ALA A 246 -5.27 0.13 6.09
N ARG A 247 -6.26 0.85 6.61
CA ARG A 247 -6.32 1.23 8.03
C ARG A 247 -6.74 0.08 8.95
N THR A 248 -7.36 -0.96 8.42
CA THR A 248 -7.87 -2.09 9.22
C THR A 248 -7.44 -3.43 8.64
N PRO A 249 -7.30 -4.48 9.47
CA PRO A 249 -7.08 -5.84 8.99
C PRO A 249 -8.22 -6.34 8.10
N ALA A 250 -9.45 -5.89 8.36
CA ALA A 250 -10.63 -6.27 7.58
C ALA A 250 -10.55 -5.78 6.12
N ASP A 251 -10.11 -4.55 5.91
CA ASP A 251 -9.95 -3.99 4.57
C ASP A 251 -8.82 -4.68 3.81
N ILE A 252 -7.72 -5.03 4.48
CA ILE A 252 -6.65 -5.87 3.92
C ILE A 252 -7.19 -7.24 3.53
N ALA A 253 -7.93 -7.91 4.43
CA ALA A 253 -8.50 -9.22 4.15
C ALA A 253 -9.43 -9.20 2.94
N ILE A 254 -10.29 -8.18 2.81
CA ILE A 254 -11.16 -7.99 1.63
C ILE A 254 -10.34 -7.87 0.35
N LEU A 255 -9.33 -6.99 0.35
CA LEU A 255 -8.48 -6.77 -0.82
C LEU A 255 -7.75 -8.06 -1.21
N MET A 256 -7.11 -8.72 -0.25
CA MET A 256 -6.39 -9.96 -0.51
C MET A 256 -7.32 -11.07 -0.98
N SER A 257 -8.55 -11.15 -0.45
CA SER A 257 -9.52 -12.16 -0.88
C SER A 257 -9.91 -12.00 -2.35
N ILE A 258 -10.02 -10.76 -2.83
CA ILE A 258 -10.30 -10.47 -4.24
C ILE A 258 -9.13 -10.90 -5.13
N LEU A 259 -7.90 -10.59 -4.70
CA LEU A 259 -6.70 -10.85 -5.51
C LEU A 259 -6.29 -12.32 -5.53
N THR A 260 -6.49 -13.06 -4.44
CA THR A 260 -6.14 -14.49 -4.33
C THR A 260 -7.31 -15.42 -4.61
N LYS A 261 -8.55 -14.90 -4.61
CA LYS A 261 -9.81 -15.67 -4.67
C LYS A 261 -9.98 -16.62 -3.48
N VAL A 262 -9.41 -16.28 -2.33
CA VAL A 262 -9.53 -17.02 -1.06
C VAL A 262 -10.16 -16.12 -0.02
N ASP A 263 -11.23 -16.56 0.65
CA ASP A 263 -11.87 -15.75 1.69
C ASP A 263 -11.06 -15.74 3.00
N PHE A 264 -10.50 -14.58 3.33
CA PHE A 264 -9.76 -14.36 4.57
C PHE A 264 -10.59 -13.79 5.72
N SER A 265 -11.89 -13.49 5.51
CA SER A 265 -12.73 -12.90 6.56
C SER A 265 -12.85 -13.82 7.80
N SER A 266 -12.91 -15.14 7.58
CA SER A 266 -12.92 -16.15 8.63
C SER A 266 -11.62 -16.21 9.46
N SER A 267 -10.52 -15.66 8.95
CA SER A 267 -9.23 -15.61 9.64
C SER A 267 -9.08 -14.38 10.54
N LEU A 268 -10.04 -13.45 10.51
CA LEU A 268 -10.06 -12.28 11.38
C LEU A 268 -10.68 -12.65 12.72
N THR A 269 -9.89 -13.28 13.58
CA THR A 269 -10.29 -13.66 14.94
C THR A 269 -9.81 -12.63 15.95
N GLU A 270 -10.57 -12.44 17.03
CA GLU A 270 -10.11 -11.67 18.20
C GLU A 270 -9.27 -12.52 19.18
N SER A 271 -8.98 -13.76 18.81
CA SER A 271 -8.23 -14.74 19.61
C SER A 271 -6.92 -15.13 18.92
N TRP A 272 -5.89 -15.37 19.75
CA TRP A 272 -4.60 -15.94 19.35
C TRP A 272 -4.44 -17.41 19.77
N GLU A 273 -5.51 -18.05 20.26
CA GLU A 273 -5.49 -19.46 20.65
C GLU A 273 -4.97 -20.35 19.50
N GLY A 274 -4.08 -21.28 19.84
CA GLY A 274 -3.45 -22.19 18.88
C GLY A 274 -2.35 -21.56 18.01
N GLN A 275 -2.16 -20.24 18.06
CA GLN A 275 -1.09 -19.56 17.33
C GLN A 275 0.23 -19.58 18.12
N ARG A 276 1.34 -19.66 17.39
CA ARG A 276 2.70 -19.62 17.94
C ARG A 276 3.49 -18.53 17.24
N VAL A 277 3.93 -17.52 17.99
CA VAL A 277 4.61 -16.34 17.45
C VAL A 277 6.03 -16.25 18.00
N GLY A 278 7.00 -16.20 17.09
CA GLY A 278 8.41 -15.96 17.40
C GLY A 278 8.76 -14.50 17.19
N PHE A 279 9.33 -13.87 18.21
CA PHE A 279 9.86 -12.51 18.12
C PHE A 279 11.37 -12.56 17.91
N VAL A 280 11.86 -11.90 16.87
CA VAL A 280 13.30 -11.71 16.66
C VAL A 280 13.84 -10.63 17.61
N ASP A 281 15.16 -10.55 17.77
CA ASP A 281 15.78 -9.49 18.57
C ASP A 281 15.80 -8.15 17.79
N PRO A 282 15.06 -7.11 18.23
CA PRO A 282 15.04 -5.82 17.54
C PRO A 282 16.38 -5.07 17.59
N GLN A 283 17.29 -5.43 18.49
CA GLN A 283 18.65 -4.87 18.51
C GLN A 283 19.53 -5.41 17.39
N PHE A 284 19.18 -6.59 16.85
CA PHE A 284 19.84 -7.16 15.68
C PHE A 284 19.07 -6.86 14.39
N TRP A 285 17.73 -6.90 14.45
CA TRP A 285 16.83 -6.68 13.32
C TRP A 285 16.34 -5.23 13.24
N ASN A 286 17.27 -4.30 13.08
CA ASN A 286 17.00 -2.87 12.86
C ASN A 286 17.56 -2.39 11.52
N PHE A 287 17.17 -1.17 11.13
CA PHE A 287 17.78 -0.52 9.98
C PHE A 287 19.26 -0.22 10.25
N ALA A 288 20.10 -0.58 9.28
CA ALA A 288 21.50 -0.20 9.31
C ALA A 288 21.66 1.34 9.33
N TYR A 289 22.73 1.81 9.98
CA TYR A 289 23.03 3.24 10.14
C TYR A 289 23.03 4.04 8.82
N PHE A 290 23.46 3.42 7.72
CA PHE A 290 23.48 4.08 6.41
C PHE A 290 22.07 4.35 5.85
N ASN A 291 21.06 3.59 6.27
CA ASN A 291 19.67 3.74 5.84
C ASN A 291 18.92 4.73 6.71
N CYS A 292 19.03 4.60 8.03
CA CYS A 292 18.34 5.45 8.99
C CYS A 292 19.27 5.67 10.17
N GLU A 293 19.46 6.93 10.55
CA GLU A 293 20.24 7.25 11.75
C GLU A 293 19.48 6.75 12.99
N PRO A 294 20.15 6.09 13.95
CA PRO A 294 19.52 5.70 15.20
C PRO A 294 19.10 6.92 16.03
N GLU A 295 17.83 7.01 16.39
CA GLU A 295 17.37 7.91 17.46
C GLU A 295 17.04 7.06 18.70
N PRO A 296 17.87 7.11 19.76
CA PRO A 296 17.60 6.47 21.05
C PRO A 296 16.15 6.54 21.54
N ILE A 297 15.49 7.70 21.51
CA ILE A 297 14.11 7.86 22.01
C ILE A 297 13.14 7.03 21.16
N LEU A 298 13.26 7.10 19.84
CA LEU A 298 12.39 6.34 18.92
C LEU A 298 12.65 4.85 19.03
N ILE A 299 13.90 4.42 19.18
CA ILE A 299 14.27 3.02 19.39
C ILE A 299 13.63 2.49 20.68
N HIS A 300 13.71 3.23 21.79
CA HIS A 300 13.04 2.82 23.02
C HIS A 300 11.51 2.75 22.88
N GLN A 301 10.90 3.66 22.11
CA GLN A 301 9.46 3.60 21.82
C GLN A 301 9.09 2.37 20.98
N GLN A 302 9.88 2.03 19.96
CA GLN A 302 9.68 0.86 19.12
C GLN A 302 9.83 -0.44 19.90
N ILE A 303 10.85 -0.55 20.75
CA ILE A 303 11.04 -1.73 21.62
C ILE A 303 9.84 -1.91 22.56
N ARG A 304 9.39 -0.84 23.22
CA ARG A 304 8.19 -0.89 24.07
C ARG A 304 6.95 -1.32 23.29
N ALA A 305 6.71 -0.76 22.11
CA ALA A 305 5.56 -1.15 21.28
C ALA A 305 5.62 -2.65 20.86
N LEU A 306 6.83 -3.18 20.61
CA LEU A 306 7.02 -4.59 20.33
C LEU A 306 6.72 -5.47 21.55
N GLU A 307 7.14 -5.05 22.74
CA GLU A 307 6.84 -5.71 24.01
C GLU A 307 5.33 -5.68 24.31
N ASP A 308 4.67 -4.54 24.12
CA ASP A 308 3.21 -4.41 24.28
C ASP A 308 2.46 -5.34 23.32
N ALA A 309 2.87 -5.40 22.06
CA ALA A 309 2.27 -6.30 21.07
C ALA A 309 2.47 -7.78 21.45
N ARG A 310 3.64 -8.14 21.95
CA ARG A 310 3.95 -9.48 22.45
C ARG A 310 3.05 -9.86 23.62
N ASP A 311 2.94 -8.96 24.59
CA ASP A 311 2.15 -9.20 25.80
C ASP A 311 0.66 -9.30 25.46
N ALA A 312 0.18 -8.50 24.50
CA ALA A 312 -1.17 -8.62 23.95
C ALA A 312 -1.41 -9.98 23.28
N ILE A 313 -0.48 -10.48 22.46
CA ILE A 313 -0.60 -11.81 21.83
C ILE A 313 -0.69 -12.91 22.88
N HIS A 314 0.19 -12.87 23.88
CA HIS A 314 0.21 -13.86 24.96
C HIS A 314 -1.08 -13.81 25.79
N PHE A 315 -1.52 -12.60 26.17
CA PHE A 315 -2.75 -12.39 26.92
C PHE A 315 -3.99 -12.94 26.20
N ASN A 316 -4.02 -12.85 24.86
CA ASN A 316 -5.11 -13.36 24.03
C ASN A 316 -4.96 -14.84 23.61
N GLY A 317 -4.14 -15.62 24.33
CA GLY A 317 -4.05 -17.08 24.17
C GLY A 317 -2.95 -17.58 23.22
N GLY A 318 -2.15 -16.67 22.66
CA GLY A 318 -1.02 -17.02 21.79
C GLY A 318 0.20 -17.53 22.56
N VAL A 319 0.94 -18.47 21.97
CA VAL A 319 2.23 -18.91 22.51
C VAL A 319 3.35 -18.05 21.95
N VAL A 320 4.06 -17.33 22.81
CA VAL A 320 5.15 -16.43 22.43
C VAL A 320 6.52 -17.05 22.73
N LYS A 321 7.49 -16.85 21.84
CA LYS A 321 8.92 -17.13 22.09
C LYS A 321 9.79 -15.94 21.68
N GLN A 322 10.73 -15.53 22.54
CA GLN A 322 11.68 -14.43 22.26
C GLN A 322 13.03 -14.62 23.00
N PRO A 323 14.17 -14.30 22.36
CA PRO A 323 14.32 -14.11 20.93
C PRO A 323 14.25 -15.46 20.19
N VAL A 324 13.69 -15.46 18.98
CA VAL A 324 13.87 -16.53 18.01
C VAL A 324 15.00 -16.12 17.08
N PRO A 325 16.13 -16.85 17.06
CA PRO A 325 17.18 -16.59 16.09
C PRO A 325 16.67 -16.93 14.69
N LEU A 326 16.93 -16.04 13.74
CA LEU A 326 16.82 -16.33 12.32
C LEU A 326 18.23 -16.55 11.78
N PRO A 327 18.43 -17.52 10.87
CA PRO A 327 19.74 -17.78 10.30
C PRO A 327 20.23 -16.54 9.55
N THR A 328 21.49 -16.21 9.74
CA THR A 328 22.17 -15.19 8.96
C THR A 328 22.24 -15.62 7.49
N MET A 329 22.49 -14.66 6.61
CA MET A 329 22.72 -14.93 5.19
C MET A 329 23.88 -15.92 4.99
N TYR A 330 24.95 -15.85 5.79
CA TYR A 330 26.07 -16.79 5.72
C TYR A 330 25.66 -18.21 6.12
N GLU A 331 24.91 -18.36 7.20
CA GLU A 331 24.39 -19.67 7.65
C GLU A 331 23.43 -20.27 6.61
N LEU A 332 22.63 -19.44 5.94
CA LEU A 332 21.76 -19.88 4.85
C LEU A 332 22.56 -20.36 3.63
N ILE A 333 23.58 -19.59 3.21
CA ILE A 333 24.44 -19.92 2.08
C ILE A 333 25.17 -21.25 2.34
N GLU A 334 25.76 -21.41 3.53
CA GLU A 334 26.44 -22.64 3.94
C GLU A 334 25.47 -23.83 3.95
N ARG A 335 24.29 -23.67 4.56
CA ARG A 335 23.28 -24.72 4.63
C ARG A 335 22.75 -25.14 3.26
N LEU A 336 22.60 -24.19 2.34
CA LEU A 336 22.14 -24.44 0.97
C LEU A 336 23.28 -24.89 0.03
N ASN A 337 24.52 -24.94 0.53
CA ASN A 337 25.72 -25.24 -0.26
C ASN A 337 25.78 -24.42 -1.56
N THR A 338 25.51 -23.12 -1.44
CA THR A 338 25.48 -22.15 -2.54
C THR A 338 26.45 -21.00 -2.24
N THR A 339 26.42 -19.94 -3.04
CA THR A 339 27.09 -18.67 -2.79
C THR A 339 26.09 -17.53 -2.95
N LEU A 340 26.40 -16.36 -2.40
CA LEU A 340 25.58 -15.18 -2.61
C LEU A 340 25.46 -14.89 -4.12
N ASP A 341 26.58 -14.96 -4.85
CA ASP A 341 26.59 -14.73 -6.30
C ASP A 341 25.80 -15.78 -7.07
N GLN A 342 25.82 -17.06 -6.67
CA GLN A 342 25.00 -18.10 -7.30
C GLN A 342 23.51 -17.84 -7.07
N LEU A 343 23.12 -17.54 -5.83
CA LEU A 343 21.77 -17.11 -5.50
C LEU A 343 21.37 -15.89 -6.36
N TRP A 344 22.16 -14.82 -6.36
CA TRP A 344 21.91 -13.63 -7.18
C TRP A 344 21.90 -13.89 -8.68
N SER A 345 22.73 -14.79 -9.20
CA SER A 345 22.79 -15.15 -10.62
C SER A 345 21.59 -15.96 -11.08
N GLU A 346 20.93 -16.69 -10.17
CA GLU A 346 19.61 -17.24 -10.40
C GLU A 346 18.54 -16.13 -10.38
N PHE A 347 18.75 -15.04 -9.63
CA PHE A 347 17.77 -13.97 -9.37
C PHE A 347 17.76 -12.79 -10.36
N VAL A 348 18.84 -12.56 -11.08
CA VAL A 348 18.92 -11.58 -12.17
C VAL A 348 18.62 -12.33 -13.48
N PRO A 349 17.50 -12.05 -14.17
CA PRO A 349 17.33 -12.57 -15.52
C PRO A 349 18.56 -12.17 -16.32
N GLN A 350 19.19 -13.13 -17.00
CA GLN A 350 20.16 -12.79 -18.04
C GLN A 350 19.45 -11.84 -19.00
N LEU A 351 19.85 -10.57 -19.00
CA LEU A 351 19.26 -9.49 -19.81
C LEU A 351 19.30 -9.83 -21.30
#